data_AF-A0A415ZM55-F1
#
_entry.id   AF-A0A415ZM55-F1
#
_cell.length_a   1.000
_cell.length_b   1.000
_cell.length_c   1.000
_cell.angle_alpha   90.00
_cell.angle_beta   90.00
_cell.angle_gamma   90.00
#
_symmetry.space_group_name_H-M   'P 1'
#
loop_
_entity.id
_entity.type
_entity.pdbx_description
1 polymer ?
#
loop_
_entity_poly.entity_id
_entity_poly.type
_entity_poly.pdbx_seq_one_letter_code
_entity_poly.pdbx_strand_id
1 'polypeptide(L)'
;MAEYHVGCGAFGIYAGTLEPKNKSLWRNKSDVTEEAIEAVRDHMVMELLGGFGCSKASSSGWAWKLKDGRTVELRVTIKEENNGDK
;
A
#
# COMPACT_ATOMS: atom_id res chain seq x y z
N MET A 1 23.25 -0.97 10.96
CA MET A 1 22.42 -1.20 9.76
C MET A 1 21.71 0.10 9.46
N ALA A 2 21.70 0.57 8.22
CA ALA A 2 21.00 1.81 7.88
C ALA A 2 19.49 1.59 8.05
N GLU A 3 18.82 2.48 8.77
CA GLU A 3 17.37 2.45 8.95
C GLU A 3 16.73 2.87 7.62
N TYR A 4 15.97 1.95 7.01
CA TYR A 4 15.24 2.20 5.79
C TYR A 4 13.82 2.66 6.12
N HIS A 5 13.37 3.68 5.40
CA HIS A 5 12.08 4.30 5.61
C HIS A 5 11.30 4.32 4.30
N VAL A 6 9.99 4.13 4.42
CA VAL A 6 9.03 4.36 3.34
C VAL A 6 8.11 5.49 3.77
N GLY A 7 7.92 6.47 2.90
CA GLY A 7 7.06 7.62 3.17
C GLY A 7 6.29 8.05 1.95
N CYS A 8 5.08 8.59 2.14
CA CYS A 8 4.33 9.24 1.09
C CYS A 8 4.68 10.73 1.01
N GLY A 9 4.69 11.28 -0.20
CA GLY A 9 4.71 12.72 -0.43
C GLY A 9 3.65 13.12 -1.44
N ALA A 10 3.64 14.39 -1.84
CA ALA A 10 2.60 14.93 -2.72
C ALA A 10 2.50 14.24 -4.09
N PHE A 11 3.56 13.56 -4.54
CA PHE A 11 3.64 12.98 -5.88
C PHE A 11 3.91 11.46 -5.90
N GLY A 12 3.92 10.77 -4.75
CA GLY A 12 4.16 9.34 -4.73
C GLY A 12 4.58 8.76 -3.39
N ILE A 13 4.96 7.49 -3.42
CA ILE A 13 5.57 6.76 -2.30
C ILE A 13 7.06 6.64 -2.58
N TYR A 14 7.86 6.94 -1.56
CA TYR A 14 9.31 6.99 -1.66
C TYR A 14 9.94 6.05 -0.65
N ALA A 15 11.05 5.45 -1.04
CA ALA A 15 11.92 4.68 -0.16
C ALA A 15 13.29 5.35 -0.06
N GLY A 16 13.95 5.19 1.07
CA GLY A 16 15.29 5.72 1.27
C GLY A 16 15.74 5.62 2.72
N THR A 17 16.86 6.26 3.01
CA THR A 17 17.38 6.41 4.38
C THR A 17 17.16 7.84 4.85
N LEU A 18 17.29 8.07 6.16
CA LEU A 18 17.28 9.44 6.72
C LEU A 18 18.71 9.91 6.99
N GLU A 19 18.91 11.22 6.94
CA GLU A 19 20.19 11.84 7.28
C GLU A 19 20.58 11.51 8.73
N PRO A 20 21.80 10.98 9.00
CA PRO A 20 22.18 10.53 10.34
C PRO A 20 22.14 11.61 11.41
N LYS A 21 22.45 12.85 11.02
CA LYS A 21 22.50 14.02 11.91
C LYS A 21 21.15 14.73 12.02
N ASN A 22 20.26 14.56 11.06
CA ASN A 22 18.94 15.17 11.06
C ASN A 22 17.91 14.23 10.42
N LYS A 23 17.23 13.45 11.25
CA LYS A 23 16.24 12.45 10.82
C LYS A 23 14.98 13.05 10.16
N SER A 24 14.88 14.36 9.99
CA SER A 24 13.78 14.97 9.22
C SER A 24 14.08 15.08 7.71
N LEU A 25 15.32 14.81 7.28
CA LEU A 25 15.73 14.94 5.88
C LEU A 25 16.03 13.58 5.27
N TRP A 26 15.57 13.39 4.04
CA TRP A 26 15.83 12.17 3.27
C TRP A 26 17.25 12.13 2.72
N ARG A 27 17.83 10.94 2.72
CA ARG A 27 19.08 10.58 2.07
C ARG A 27 18.85 9.41 1.11
N ASN A 28 19.35 9.54 -0.12
CA ASN A 28 19.16 8.53 -1.18
C ASN A 28 17.68 8.21 -1.40
N LYS A 29 16.84 9.24 -1.45
CA LYS A 29 15.41 9.11 -1.72
C LYS A 29 15.21 8.65 -3.17
N SER A 30 14.46 7.58 -3.37
CA SER A 30 13.97 7.17 -4.68
C SER A 30 12.47 6.92 -4.64
N ASP A 31 11.85 6.90 -5.81
CA ASP A 31 10.51 6.35 -5.95
C ASP A 31 10.52 4.86 -5.57
N VAL A 32 9.42 4.39 -4.99
CA VAL A 32 9.20 2.96 -4.78
C VAL A 32 8.97 2.31 -6.14
N THR A 33 9.66 1.21 -6.41
CA THR A 33 9.52 0.47 -7.67
C THR A 33 8.13 -0.14 -7.79
N GLU A 34 7.68 -0.36 -9.02
CA GLU A 34 6.43 -1.06 -9.27
C GLU A 34 6.41 -2.44 -8.61
N GLU A 35 7.50 -3.21 -8.73
CA GLU A 35 7.68 -4.51 -8.07
C GLU A 35 7.44 -4.45 -6.55
N ALA A 36 7.91 -3.41 -5.86
CA ALA A 36 7.69 -3.26 -4.44
C ALA A 36 6.23 -2.94 -4.10
N ILE A 37 5.53 -2.18 -4.95
CA ILE A 37 4.09 -1.94 -4.82
C ILE A 37 3.32 -3.25 -5.05
N GLU A 38 3.70 -4.05 -6.03
CA GLU A 38 3.12 -5.36 -6.32
C GLU A 38 3.31 -6.34 -5.15
N ALA A 39 4.50 -6.37 -4.55
CA ALA A 39 4.75 -7.20 -3.37
C ALA A 39 3.83 -6.83 -2.19
N VAL A 40 3.60 -5.54 -1.97
CA VAL A 40 2.65 -5.07 -0.94
C VAL A 40 1.21 -5.48 -1.28
N ARG A 41 0.78 -5.30 -2.54
CA ARG A 41 -0.53 -5.74 -3.03
C ARG A 41 -0.74 -7.23 -2.77
N ASP A 42 0.21 -8.06 -3.18
CA ASP A 42 0.13 -9.51 -3.08
C ASP A 42 0.08 -9.96 -1.62
N HIS A 43 0.89 -9.35 -0.76
CA HIS A 43 0.83 -9.58 0.68
C HIS A 43 -0.56 -9.25 1.25
N MET A 44 -1.14 -8.11 0.90
CA MET A 44 -2.48 -7.72 1.36
C MET A 44 -3.56 -8.69 0.86
N VAL A 45 -3.48 -9.15 -0.39
CA VAL A 45 -4.42 -10.15 -0.94
C VAL A 45 -4.32 -11.48 -0.18
N MET A 46 -3.09 -11.96 0.05
CA MET A 46 -2.85 -13.19 0.81
C MET A 46 -3.39 -13.10 2.24
N GLU A 47 -3.08 -11.99 2.92
CA GLU A 47 -3.46 -11.79 4.32
C GLU A 47 -4.97 -11.60 4.47
N LEU A 48 -5.54 -10.64 3.73
CA LEU A 48 -6.91 -10.18 3.91
C LEU A 48 -7.96 -11.02 3.18
N LEU A 49 -7.66 -11.48 1.96
CA LEU A 49 -8.62 -12.22 1.12
C LEU A 49 -8.36 -13.73 1.13
N GLY A 50 -7.22 -14.18 1.66
CA GLY A 50 -6.83 -15.59 1.65
C GLY A 50 -6.25 -16.02 0.29
N GLY A 51 -5.63 -15.08 -0.42
CA GLY A 51 -5.03 -15.29 -1.73
C GLY A 51 -5.94 -14.88 -2.88
N PHE A 52 -5.41 -15.00 -4.10
CA PHE A 52 -6.07 -14.51 -5.32
C PHE A 52 -7.39 -15.23 -5.64
N GLY A 53 -7.59 -16.44 -5.13
CA GLY A 53 -8.86 -17.16 -5.21
C GLY A 53 -9.93 -16.70 -4.20
N CYS A 54 -9.68 -15.64 -3.42
CA CYS A 54 -10.61 -15.07 -2.44
C CYS A 54 -11.22 -16.10 -1.46
N SER A 55 -10.38 -16.94 -0.85
CA SER A 55 -10.85 -18.04 0.02
C SER A 55 -11.37 -17.60 1.39
N LYS A 56 -10.96 -16.43 1.89
CA LYS A 56 -11.42 -15.87 3.17
C LYS A 56 -12.54 -14.85 3.00
N ALA A 57 -12.38 -13.94 2.04
CA ALA A 57 -13.31 -12.83 1.81
C ALA A 57 -13.19 -12.32 0.36
N SER A 58 -14.29 -11.77 -0.17
CA SER A 58 -14.31 -11.12 -1.49
C SER A 58 -13.85 -9.66 -1.46
N SER A 59 -13.94 -9.01 -0.29
CA SER A 59 -13.47 -7.65 -0.07
C SER A 59 -13.11 -7.46 1.40
N SER A 60 -11.97 -6.85 1.68
CA SER A 60 -11.49 -6.59 3.04
C SER A 60 -10.54 -5.38 3.03
N GLY A 61 -10.14 -4.89 4.20
CA GLY A 61 -9.30 -3.70 4.29
C GLY A 61 -9.33 -3.06 5.66
N TRP A 62 -8.93 -1.80 5.69
CA TRP A 62 -8.84 -1.00 6.91
C TRP A 62 -9.63 0.29 6.76
N ALA A 63 -10.13 0.79 7.89
CA ALA A 63 -10.86 2.04 7.97
C ALA A 63 -10.31 2.90 9.10
N TRP A 64 -10.17 4.19 8.86
CA TRP A 64 -9.69 5.15 9.84
C TRP A 64 -10.62 6.37 9.90
N LYS A 65 -10.91 6.82 11.11
CA LYS A 65 -11.64 8.08 11.32
C LYS A 65 -10.68 9.27 11.17
N LEU A 66 -11.07 10.22 10.34
CA LEU A 66 -10.38 11.49 10.14
C LEU A 66 -10.78 12.50 11.23
N LYS A 67 -9.93 13.50 11.45
CA LYS A 67 -10.14 14.54 12.47
C LYS A 67 -11.41 15.37 12.26
N ASP A 68 -11.88 15.46 11.02
CA ASP A 68 -13.09 16.17 10.62
C ASP A 68 -14.36 15.30 10.69
N GLY A 69 -14.26 14.09 11.25
CA GLY A 69 -15.38 13.16 11.42
C GLY A 69 -15.68 12.27 10.22
N ARG A 70 -15.02 12.47 9.08
CA ARG A 70 -15.12 11.56 7.92
C ARG A 70 -14.37 10.24 8.20
N THR A 71 -14.64 9.22 7.40
CA THR A 71 -13.90 7.94 7.42
C THR A 71 -13.16 7.76 6.10
N VAL A 72 -11.90 7.37 6.16
CA VAL A 72 -11.13 6.91 4.99
C VAL A 72 -10.98 5.40 5.07
N GLU A 73 -11.18 4.71 3.94
CA GLU A 73 -11.03 3.26 3.84
C GLU A 73 -9.97 2.91 2.80
N LEU A 74 -9.07 1.99 3.14
CA LEU A 74 -8.24 1.28 2.18
C LEU A 74 -8.85 -0.10 1.99
N ARG A 75 -9.42 -0.33 0.81
CA ARG A 75 -10.17 -1.55 0.48
C ARG A 75 -9.43 -2.34 -0.60
N VAL A 76 -9.25 -3.63 -0.34
CA VAL A 76 -8.69 -4.61 -1.26
C VAL A 76 -9.83 -5.51 -1.74
N THR A 77 -9.98 -5.59 -3.07
CA THR A 77 -11.04 -6.36 -3.73
C THR A 77 -10.48 -6.89 -5.05
N ILE A 78 -10.77 -8.15 -5.36
CA ILE A 78 -10.51 -8.72 -6.68
C ILE A 78 -11.83 -8.70 -7.44
N LYS A 79 -11.82 -8.13 -8.65
CA LYS A 79 -12.97 -8.09 -9.53
C LYS A 79 -12.67 -8.93 -10.76
N GLU A 80 -13.59 -9.81 -11.10
CA GLU A 80 -13.57 -10.46 -12.41
C GLU A 80 -14.16 -9.47 -13.43
N GLU A 81 -13.48 -9.33 -14.56
CA GLU A 81 -14.02 -8.56 -15.66
C GLU A 81 -15.19 -9.37 -16.25
N ASN A 82 -16.42 -8.91 -16.05
CA ASN A 82 -17.56 -9.46 -16.77
C ASN A 82 -17.37 -9.11 -18.26
N ASN A 83 -16.73 -10.01 -19.02
CA ASN A 83 -16.92 -10.07 -20.46
C ASN A 83 -18.35 -10.57 -20.73
N GLY A 84 -19.32 -9.69 -20.50
CA GLY A 84 -20.71 -9.90 -20.84
C GLY A 84 -20.91 -9.84 -22.36
N ASP A 85 -21.50 -10.92 -22.87
CA ASP A 85 -22.24 -11.04 -24.13
C ASP A 85 -21.53 -10.69 -25.45
N LYS A 86 -21.14 -11.75 -26.16
CA LYS A 86 -21.32 -11.84 -27.61
C LYS A 86 -22.12 -13.07 -27.97
#